data_AF-A0AAJ1B2X4-F1
#
_entry.id   AF-A0AAJ1B2X4-F1
#
_cell.length_a   1.000
_cell.length_b   1.000
_cell.length_c   1.000
_cell.angle_alpha   90.00
_cell.angle_beta   90.00
_cell.angle_gamma   90.00
#
_symmetry.space_group_name_H-M   'P 1'
#
loop_
_entity.id
_entity.type
_entity.pdbx_description
1 polymer ?
#
loop_
_entity_poly.entity_id
_entity_poly.type
_entity_poly.pdbx_seq_one_letter_code
_entity_poly.pdbx_strand_id
1 'polypeptide(L)'
;ESVILPIKKYLDSHHVNFVTNATVTDIDFKDDDTITVKVLYLNKDGKDEKIILNDNDICIMTNACMTDSATLGDYKTPAPKPLEKPIS
;
A
#
# COMPACT_ATOMS: atom_id res chain seq x y z
N GLU A 1 9.68 -4.45 -17.31
CA GLU A 1 8.91 -4.42 -18.57
C GLU A 1 8.10 -5.67 -18.91
N SER A 2 8.62 -6.89 -18.76
CA SER A 2 7.93 -8.09 -19.31
C SER A 2 6.80 -8.69 -18.47
N VAL A 3 6.63 -8.28 -17.20
CA VAL A 3 5.63 -8.88 -16.28
C VAL A 3 4.65 -7.83 -15.75
N ILE A 4 5.16 -6.82 -15.04
CA ILE A 4 4.32 -5.81 -14.39
C ILE A 4 3.50 -4.99 -15.40
N LEU A 5 4.10 -4.54 -16.50
CA LEU A 5 3.38 -3.72 -17.48
C LEU A 5 2.25 -4.44 -18.21
N PRO A 6 2.43 -5.69 -18.71
CA PRO A 6 1.32 -6.46 -19.26
C PRO A 6 0.16 -6.65 -18.27
N ILE A 7 0.46 -6.97 -17.00
CA ILE A 7 -0.56 -7.15 -15.96
C ILE A 7 -1.31 -5.84 -15.69
N LYS A 8 -0.58 -4.73 -15.56
CA LYS A 8 -1.19 -3.41 -15.39
C LYS A 8 -2.15 -3.08 -16.54
N LYS A 9 -1.72 -3.28 -17.80
CA LYS A 9 -2.56 -3.04 -18.98
C LYS A 9 -3.84 -3.87 -18.97
N TYR A 10 -3.77 -5.12 -18.56
CA TYR A 10 -4.94 -6.00 -18.45
C TYR A 10 -5.92 -5.50 -17.38
N LEU A 11 -5.43 -5.07 -16.22
CA LEU A 11 -6.28 -4.52 -15.16
C LEU A 11 -6.89 -3.16 -15.54
N ASP A 12 -6.10 -2.29 -16.19
CA ASP A 12 -6.58 -1.02 -16.74
C ASP A 12 -7.74 -1.24 -17.75
N SER A 13 -7.63 -2.25 -18.64
CA SER A 13 -8.68 -2.57 -19.62
C SER A 13 -9.95 -3.14 -19.00
N HIS A 14 -9.88 -3.59 -17.74
CA HIS A 14 -11.03 -4.03 -16.94
C HIS A 14 -11.48 -2.95 -15.94
N HIS A 15 -11.03 -1.70 -16.12
CA HIS A 15 -11.43 -0.55 -15.32
C HIS A 15 -11.10 -0.68 -13.82
N VAL A 16 -10.03 -1.41 -13.48
CA VAL A 16 -9.52 -1.46 -12.11
C VAL A 16 -9.02 -0.06 -11.73
N ASN A 17 -9.44 0.41 -10.56
CA ASN A 17 -9.02 1.70 -10.04
C ASN A 17 -7.66 1.61 -9.33
N PHE A 18 -6.65 2.28 -9.86
CA PHE A 18 -5.33 2.40 -9.24
C PHE A 18 -5.21 3.73 -8.50
N VAL A 19 -5.08 3.67 -7.18
CA VAL A 19 -4.83 4.84 -6.33
C VAL A 19 -3.36 4.84 -5.91
N THR A 20 -2.58 5.78 -6.45
CA THR A 20 -1.17 6.01 -6.09
C THR A 20 -1.05 7.10 -5.03
N ASN A 21 0.13 7.25 -4.42
CA ASN A 21 0.42 8.25 -3.38
C ASN A 21 -0.56 8.18 -2.18
N ALA A 22 -1.05 6.98 -1.89
CA ALA A 22 -1.90 6.69 -0.76
C ALA A 22 -1.21 5.64 0.11
N THR A 23 -0.77 6.05 1.30
CA THR A 23 -0.14 5.18 2.28
C THR A 23 -1.18 4.76 3.29
N VAL A 24 -1.51 3.48 3.37
CA VAL A 24 -2.36 2.94 4.44
C VAL A 24 -1.54 2.96 5.74
N THR A 25 -2.03 3.67 6.75
CA THR A 25 -1.33 3.87 8.02
C THR A 25 -1.84 2.95 9.12
N ASP A 26 -3.11 2.54 9.06
CA ASP A 26 -3.71 1.65 10.06
C ASP A 26 -4.97 0.95 9.53
N ILE A 27 -5.38 -0.11 10.22
CA ILE A 27 -6.54 -0.96 9.89
C ILE A 27 -7.32 -1.26 11.17
N ASP A 28 -8.57 -0.80 11.25
CA ASP A 28 -9.49 -1.19 12.32
C ASP A 28 -10.26 -2.47 11.93
N PHE A 29 -10.42 -3.34 12.92
CA PHE A 29 -11.24 -4.55 12.81
C PHE A 29 -12.56 -4.38 13.56
N LYS A 30 -13.54 -5.24 13.26
CA LYS A 30 -14.76 -5.33 14.06
C LYS A 30 -14.43 -5.77 15.49
N ASP A 31 -15.21 -5.26 16.43
CA ASP A 31 -15.11 -5.62 17.86
C ASP A 31 -15.87 -6.92 18.11
N ASP A 32 -15.38 -8.00 17.50
CA ASP A 32 -15.88 -9.37 17.63
C ASP A 32 -14.71 -10.38 17.50
N ASP A 33 -15.00 -11.67 17.59
CA ASP A 33 -13.98 -12.73 17.54
C ASP A 33 -13.45 -13.02 16.11
N THR A 34 -13.80 -12.19 15.12
CA THR A 34 -13.40 -12.36 13.71
C THR A 34 -12.31 -11.37 13.30
N ILE A 35 -11.58 -11.71 12.23
CA ILE A 35 -10.61 -10.79 11.60
C ILE A 35 -11.30 -10.11 10.42
N THR A 36 -12.34 -9.32 10.72
CA THR A 36 -13.09 -8.57 9.70
C THR A 36 -12.66 -7.11 9.72
N VAL A 37 -12.07 -6.64 8.63
CA VAL A 37 -11.68 -5.23 8.47
C VAL A 37 -12.92 -4.35 8.40
N LYS A 38 -12.92 -3.26 9.15
CA LYS A 38 -14.00 -2.26 9.19
C LYS A 38 -13.59 -0.93 8.59
N VAL A 39 -12.38 -0.45 8.90
CA VAL A 39 -11.89 0.86 8.44
C VAL A 39 -10.43 0.74 8.03
N LEU A 40 -10.09 1.35 6.89
CA LEU A 40 -8.70 1.62 6.50
C LEU A 40 -8.41 3.10 6.71
N TYR A 41 -7.33 3.40 7.41
CA TYR A 41 -6.78 4.74 7.56
C TYR A 41 -5.69 4.93 6.54
N LEU A 42 -5.72 6.05 5.82
CA LEU A 42 -4.71 6.33 4.80
C LEU A 42 -4.32 7.79 4.82
N ASN A 43 -3.04 8.04 4.55
CA ASN A 43 -2.55 9.35 4.16
C ASN A 43 -2.45 9.40 2.65
N LYS A 44 -3.25 10.24 2.00
CA LYS A 44 -3.26 10.44 0.56
C LYS A 44 -2.88 11.86 0.22
N ASP A 45 -1.79 12.02 -0.52
CA ASP A 45 -1.23 13.34 -0.88
C ASP A 45 -1.07 14.27 0.35
N GLY A 46 -0.65 13.71 1.49
CA GLY A 46 -0.45 14.45 2.75
C GLY A 46 -1.72 14.68 3.57
N LYS A 47 -2.89 14.19 3.14
CA LYS A 47 -4.16 14.32 3.85
C LYS A 47 -4.62 12.99 4.42
N ASP A 48 -5.08 13.02 5.67
CA ASP A 48 -5.63 11.84 6.31
C ASP A 48 -7.07 11.61 5.83
N GLU A 49 -7.31 10.40 5.35
CA GLU A 49 -8.59 9.91 4.84
C GLU A 49 -8.93 8.56 5.50
N LYS A 50 -10.20 8.18 5.42
CA LYS A 50 -10.69 6.89 5.92
C LYS A 50 -11.56 6.22 4.87
N ILE A 51 -11.39 4.93 4.68
CA ILE A 51 -12.29 4.08 3.88
C ILE A 51 -13.03 3.15 4.83
N ILE A 52 -14.36 3.24 4.84
CA ILE A 52 -15.22 2.33 5.59
C ILE A 52 -15.61 1.18 4.67
N LEU A 53 -15.34 -0.05 5.10
CA LEU A 53 -15.66 -1.26 4.35
C LEU A 53 -17.06 -1.75 4.72
N ASN A 54 -17.78 -2.25 3.72
CA ASN A 54 -19.04 -2.95 3.89
C ASN A 54 -18.79 -4.46 4.09
N ASP A 55 -19.81 -5.18 4.54
CA ASP A 55 -19.68 -6.60 4.90
C ASP A 55 -19.26 -7.53 3.74
N ASN A 56 -19.47 -7.12 2.48
CA ASN A 56 -19.09 -7.92 1.30
C ASN A 56 -17.77 -7.45 0.66
N ASP A 57 -17.14 -6.41 1.20
CA ASP A 57 -15.87 -5.91 0.65
C ASP A 57 -14.72 -6.81 1.10
N ILE A 58 -13.85 -7.17 0.16
CA ILE A 58 -12.69 -8.03 0.43
C ILE A 58 -11.43 -7.16 0.52
N CYS A 59 -10.77 -7.19 1.67
CA CYS A 59 -9.49 -6.54 1.89
C CYS A 59 -8.35 -7.55 1.71
N ILE A 60 -7.50 -7.33 0.70
CA ILE A 60 -6.28 -8.12 0.49
C ILE A 60 -5.09 -7.23 0.85
N MET A 61 -4.37 -7.61 1.91
CA MET A 61 -3.17 -6.91 2.37
C MET A 61 -1.93 -7.71 2.01
N THR A 62 -0.97 -7.07 1.35
CA THR A 62 0.40 -7.60 1.27
C THR A 62 1.17 -7.08 2.46
N ASN A 63 1.37 -7.92 3.47
CA ASN A 63 2.09 -7.55 4.67
C ASN A 63 3.61 -7.61 4.43
N ALA A 64 4.30 -6.58 4.92
CA ALA A 64 5.73 -6.40 4.80
C ALA A 64 6.27 -6.25 3.36
N CYS A 65 7.43 -5.61 3.24
CA CYS A 65 8.10 -5.42 1.97
C CYS A 65 9.62 -5.40 2.15
N MET A 66 10.34 -6.20 1.36
CA MET A 66 11.81 -6.26 1.41
C MET A 66 12.49 -5.01 0.84
N THR A 67 11.81 -4.29 -0.03
CA THR A 67 12.31 -3.05 -0.64
C THR A 67 11.84 -1.80 0.10
N ASP A 68 11.19 -1.97 1.25
CA ASP A 68 10.81 -0.85 2.09
C ASP A 68 12.05 -0.16 2.65
N SER A 69 11.98 1.16 2.80
CA SER A 69 13.10 2.01 3.22
C SER A 69 14.38 1.87 2.37
N ALA A 70 14.30 1.34 1.15
CA ALA A 70 15.45 1.23 0.26
C ALA A 70 15.98 2.63 -0.12
N THR A 71 17.29 2.82 0.02
CA THR A 71 17.97 4.05 -0.40
C THR A 71 18.74 3.81 -1.70
N LEU A 72 18.82 4.84 -2.53
CA LEU A 72 19.55 4.79 -3.79
C LEU A 72 20.82 5.64 -3.69
N GLY A 73 21.93 5.09 -4.19
CA GLY A 73 23.16 5.83 -4.46
C GLY A 73 23.27 6.15 -5.95
N ASP A 74 24.46 6.56 -6.37
CA ASP A 74 24.80 6.79 -7.77
C ASP A 74 26.25 6.41 -8.07
N TYR A 75 26.75 6.78 -9.25
CA TYR A 75 28.10 6.44 -9.70
C TYR A 75 29.21 7.00 -8.80
N LYS A 76 28.98 8.11 -8.09
CA LYS A 76 29.98 8.80 -7.25
C LYS A 76 29.62 8.78 -5.77
N THR A 77 28.40 8.41 -5.40
CA THR A 77 27.90 8.49 -4.03
C THR A 77 27.27 7.17 -3.59
N PRO A 78 27.68 6.57 -2.46
CA PRO A 78 27.05 5.36 -1.95
C PRO A 78 25.61 5.63 -1.52
N ALA A 79 24.78 4.59 -1.55
CA ALA A 79 23.43 4.67 -0.99
C ALA A 79 23.50 5.05 0.50
N PRO A 80 22.79 6.09 0.95
CA PRO A 80 22.82 6.52 2.34
C PRO A 80 22.16 5.47 3.25
N LYS A 81 22.41 5.54 4.56
CA LYS A 81 21.64 4.72 5.50
C LYS A 81 20.16 5.13 5.45
N PRO A 82 19.22 4.18 5.47
CA PRO A 82 17.80 4.51 5.59
C PRO A 82 17.54 5.36 6.83
N LEU A 83 16.80 6.46 6.66
CA LEU A 83 16.42 7.35 7.76
C LEU A 83 15.15 6.88 8.45
N GLU A 84 14.24 6.28 7.70
CA GLU A 84 12.95 5.81 8.18
C GLU A 84 12.96 4.30 8.41
N LYS A 85 12.29 3.89 9.49
CA LYS A 85 12.05 2.47 9.74
C LYS A 85 11.02 1.96 8.74
N PRO A 86 11.09 0.67 8.34
CA PRO A 86 10.03 0.06 7.57
C PRO A 86 8.66 0.29 8.23
N ILE A 87 7.64 0.49 7.41
CA ILE A 87 6.26 0.69 7.87
C ILE A 87 5.70 -0.64 8.45
N SER A 88 6.23 -1.78 7.98
CA SER A 88 5.86 -3.13 8.41
C SER A 88 6.69 -3.70 9.55
#